data_AF-A0AA39TBF3-F1
#
_entry.id   AF-A0AA39TBF3-F1
#
_cell.length_a   1.000
_cell.length_b   1.000
_cell.length_c   1.000
_cell.angle_alpha   90.00
_cell.angle_beta   90.00
_cell.angle_gamma   90.00
#
_symmetry.space_group_name_H-M   'P 1'
#
loop_
_entity.id
_entity.type
_entity.pdbx_description
1 polymer ?
#
loop_
_entity_poly.entity_id
_entity_poly.type
_entity_poly.pdbx_seq_one_letter_code
_entity_poly.pdbx_strand_id
1 'polypeptide(L)'
;MHRRYMSVFLSNEPAEPSSKVVKSPQLRTLDPQTLSPQDFRDISNQKVFRFPGARRSHIHYERKQIDGKSVYKPFPDKTKGFLYYWTHPDLPPTSGQIRFRITKTQNPEDFDGGRDFCRPSGIPWHSTLAYLAGNPNYAGVCDLLVRDGLVTRDVIEQLRPFSKSMRLMPRQAIILTSPGDMFPIYLPMHNVAVYLASPGESKQLRRINISLKNNEEIHKFEQVFALVQFLRPKKYERNNWVPHLRIAHVPSLLKPHSMYPRRDFIAWCKEFRYA
;
A
#
# COMPACT_ATOMS: atom_id res chain seq x y z
N MET A 1 58.37 -28.37 36.58
CA MET A 1 56.96 -28.79 36.83
C MET A 1 56.07 -27.90 35.95
N HIS A 2 55.71 -28.34 34.73
CA HIS A 2 54.39 -28.92 34.36
C HIS A 2 53.21 -27.95 34.69
N ARG A 3 52.43 -27.37 33.76
CA ARG A 3 51.70 -27.96 32.62
C ARG A 3 51.12 -26.89 31.65
N ARG A 4 51.32 -27.15 30.34
CA ARG A 4 50.35 -27.20 29.20
C ARG A 4 49.62 -25.92 28.75
N TYR A 5 49.89 -25.42 27.54
CA TYR A 5 49.38 -25.85 26.20
C TYR A 5 47.91 -25.52 25.95
N MET A 6 47.66 -24.60 25.01
CA MET A 6 46.64 -24.73 23.96
C MET A 6 47.15 -23.94 22.74
N SER A 7 47.69 -24.68 21.77
CA SER A 7 47.96 -24.21 20.42
C SER A 7 46.64 -24.10 19.67
N VAL A 8 46.37 -22.95 19.04
CA VAL A 8 45.41 -22.89 17.94
C VAL A 8 46.24 -22.65 16.68
N PHE A 9 46.35 -23.70 15.86
CA PHE A 9 46.86 -23.61 14.52
C PHE A 9 45.96 -22.65 13.73
N LEU A 10 46.52 -21.52 13.30
CA LEU A 10 45.93 -20.68 12.26
C LEU A 10 46.16 -21.40 10.93
N SER A 11 45.14 -22.11 10.46
CA SER A 11 45.04 -22.57 9.08
C SER A 11 44.99 -21.34 8.18
N ASN A 12 46.09 -21.09 7.46
CA ASN A 12 46.11 -20.15 6.32
C ASN A 12 45.41 -20.83 5.13
N GLU A 13 44.08 -20.89 5.15
CA GLU A 13 43.30 -21.06 3.93
C GLU A 13 43.01 -19.66 3.34
N PRO A 14 43.30 -19.43 2.05
CA PRO A 14 42.94 -18.17 1.41
C PRO A 14 41.41 -18.06 1.36
N ALA A 15 40.90 -17.01 2.02
CA ALA A 15 39.49 -16.66 1.99
C ALA A 15 38.98 -16.57 0.54
N GLU A 16 37.91 -17.30 0.23
CA GLU A 16 37.19 -17.18 -1.03
C GLU A 16 36.86 -15.70 -1.31
N PRO A 17 37.07 -15.22 -2.55
CA PRO A 17 36.84 -13.82 -2.87
C PRO A 17 35.38 -13.44 -2.61
N SER A 18 35.19 -12.51 -1.67
CA SER A 18 33.90 -11.94 -1.30
C SER A 18 33.10 -11.59 -2.56
N SER A 19 31.91 -12.18 -2.68
CA SER A 19 30.97 -11.92 -3.76
C SER A 19 30.91 -10.43 -4.07
N LYS A 20 31.31 -10.04 -5.29
CA LYS A 20 31.17 -8.67 -5.80
C LYS A 20 29.73 -8.22 -5.53
N VAL A 21 29.58 -7.08 -4.84
CA VAL A 21 28.26 -6.48 -4.58
C VAL A 21 27.69 -6.04 -5.93
N VAL A 22 26.92 -6.92 -6.57
CA VAL A 22 26.19 -6.60 -7.79
C VAL A 22 25.17 -5.54 -7.42
N LYS A 23 25.38 -4.31 -7.90
CA LYS A 23 24.38 -3.24 -7.74
C LYS A 23 23.08 -3.73 -8.37
N SER A 24 22.02 -3.83 -7.57
CA SER A 24 20.71 -4.22 -8.09
C SER A 24 20.27 -3.23 -9.18
N PRO A 25 19.83 -3.71 -10.36
CA PRO A 25 19.47 -2.84 -11.47
C PRO A 25 18.34 -1.88 -11.06
N GLN A 26 18.43 -0.65 -11.55
CA GLN A 26 17.43 0.40 -11.30
C GLN A 26 16.07 -0.02 -11.84
N LEU A 27 15.00 0.36 -11.13
CA LEU A 27 13.64 0.15 -11.62
C LEU A 27 13.41 1.12 -12.78
N ARG A 28 13.03 0.59 -13.95
CA ARG A 28 12.88 1.39 -15.16
C ARG A 28 11.50 1.98 -15.29
N THR A 29 10.44 1.27 -14.89
CA THR A 29 9.07 1.80 -14.94
C THR A 29 8.21 1.16 -13.86
N LEU A 30 7.05 1.77 -13.61
CA LEU A 30 5.94 1.21 -12.85
C LEU A 30 4.69 1.02 -13.71
N ASP A 31 4.74 1.31 -15.00
CA ASP A 31 3.62 1.11 -15.91
C ASP A 31 3.57 -0.36 -16.36
N PRO A 32 2.49 -1.10 -16.07
CA PRO A 32 2.30 -2.46 -16.57
C PRO A 32 2.56 -2.64 -18.06
N GLN A 33 2.23 -1.64 -18.89
CA GLN A 33 2.29 -1.75 -20.35
C GLN A 33 3.71 -1.61 -20.91
N THR A 34 4.65 -1.10 -20.12
CA THR A 34 6.04 -0.86 -20.56
C THR A 34 7.07 -1.61 -19.73
N LEU A 35 6.61 -2.61 -18.94
CA LEU A 35 7.48 -3.48 -18.16
C LEU A 35 8.50 -4.21 -19.04
N SER A 36 9.69 -4.43 -18.48
CA SER A 36 10.74 -5.23 -19.10
C SER A 36 11.24 -6.33 -18.16
N PRO A 37 11.93 -7.37 -18.64
CA PRO A 37 12.55 -8.37 -17.75
C PRO A 37 13.49 -7.77 -16.70
N GLN A 38 14.07 -6.60 -16.96
CA GLN A 38 14.94 -5.89 -16.01
C GLN A 38 14.17 -5.27 -14.83
N ASP A 39 12.84 -5.20 -14.89
CA ASP A 39 11.98 -4.72 -13.81
C ASP A 39 11.51 -5.85 -12.88
N PHE A 40 11.79 -7.10 -13.24
CA PHE A 40 11.47 -8.26 -12.42
C PHE A 40 12.28 -8.27 -11.12
N ARG A 41 11.62 -8.53 -9.99
CA ARG A 41 12.24 -8.55 -8.67
C ARG A 41 11.85 -9.83 -7.93
N ASP A 42 12.86 -10.50 -7.40
CA ASP A 42 12.68 -11.50 -6.35
C ASP A 42 12.85 -10.82 -5.00
N ILE A 43 11.76 -10.67 -4.26
CA ILE A 43 11.76 -10.07 -2.92
C ILE A 43 11.53 -11.11 -1.81
N SER A 44 11.57 -12.41 -2.17
CA SER A 44 11.32 -13.52 -1.25
C SER A 44 12.24 -13.48 -0.04
N ASN A 45 11.69 -13.69 1.16
CA ASN A 45 12.42 -13.76 2.43
C ASN A 45 13.17 -12.47 2.83
N GLN A 46 13.07 -11.39 2.05
CA GLN A 46 13.63 -10.10 2.41
C GLN A 46 12.76 -9.44 3.49
N LYS A 47 13.38 -8.81 4.50
CA LYS A 47 12.62 -7.99 5.48
C LYS A 47 12.13 -6.68 4.87
N VAL A 48 12.90 -6.16 3.91
CA VAL A 48 12.71 -4.85 3.31
C VAL A 48 13.21 -4.92 1.87
N PHE A 49 12.41 -4.45 0.92
CA PHE A 49 12.86 -4.20 -0.45
C PHE A 49 13.21 -2.72 -0.57
N ARG A 50 14.44 -2.41 -1.00
CA ARG A 50 14.87 -1.03 -1.25
C ARG A 50 14.68 -0.73 -2.73
N PHE A 51 14.10 0.43 -3.04
CA PHE A 51 14.05 0.88 -4.43
C PHE A 51 15.49 1.07 -4.93
N PRO A 52 15.89 0.45 -6.04
CA PRO A 52 17.26 0.55 -6.49
C PRO A 52 17.61 1.98 -6.89
N GLY A 53 18.81 2.42 -6.55
CA GLY A 53 19.23 3.83 -6.66
C GLY A 53 18.79 4.73 -5.49
N ALA A 54 17.93 4.27 -4.59
CA ALA A 54 17.47 5.07 -3.46
C ALA A 54 18.15 4.69 -2.13
N ARG A 55 18.65 5.70 -1.39
CA ARG A 55 19.30 5.47 -0.08
C ARG A 55 18.33 5.06 1.03
N ARG A 56 17.10 5.58 1.00
CA ARG A 56 16.12 5.43 2.11
C ARG A 56 14.74 4.94 1.69
N SER A 57 14.42 4.96 0.40
CA SER A 57 13.13 4.45 -0.11
C SER A 57 13.07 2.94 -0.04
N HIS A 58 12.11 2.44 0.71
CA HIS A 58 11.95 1.01 0.87
C HIS A 58 10.51 0.61 1.20
N ILE A 59 10.16 -0.62 0.86
CA ILE A 59 8.87 -1.23 1.15
C ILE A 59 9.09 -2.48 2.01
N HIS A 60 8.07 -2.86 2.76
CA HIS A 60 8.10 -4.06 3.61
C HIS A 60 6.73 -4.71 3.59
N TYR A 61 6.70 -6.00 3.89
CA TYR A 61 5.46 -6.76 3.96
C TYR A 61 4.60 -6.35 5.15
N GLU A 62 5.15 -6.44 6.37
CA GLU A 62 4.47 -6.09 7.60
C GLU A 62 5.47 -5.50 8.60
N ARG A 63 5.07 -4.43 9.30
CA ARG A 63 5.83 -3.81 10.38
C ARG A 63 5.01 -3.82 11.65
N LYS A 64 5.58 -4.38 12.71
CA LYS A 64 5.03 -4.35 14.07
C LYS A 64 5.90 -3.45 14.95
N GLN A 65 5.28 -2.81 15.94
CA GLN A 65 6.03 -2.17 17.02
C GLN A 65 6.01 -3.13 18.22
N ILE A 66 7.20 -3.50 18.70
CA ILE A 66 7.39 -4.34 19.88
C ILE A 66 8.43 -3.61 20.74
N ASP A 67 8.05 -3.25 21.97
CA ASP A 67 8.90 -2.52 22.93
C ASP A 67 9.57 -1.26 22.34
N GLY A 68 8.80 -0.47 21.60
CA GLY A 68 9.28 0.75 20.93
C GLY A 68 10.18 0.50 19.71
N LYS A 69 10.48 -0.76 19.37
CA LYS A 69 11.28 -1.15 18.21
C LYS A 69 10.41 -1.62 17.07
N SER A 70 10.79 -1.24 15.85
CA SER A 70 10.13 -1.70 14.63
C SER A 70 10.66 -3.06 14.20
N VAL A 71 9.80 -4.06 14.23
CA VAL A 71 10.08 -5.43 13.78
C VAL A 71 9.39 -5.66 12.44
N TYR A 72 10.17 -6.09 11.45
CA TYR A 72 9.70 -6.36 10.09
C TYR A 72 9.53 -7.85 9.86
N LYS A 73 8.33 -8.26 9.43
CA LYS A 73 8.10 -9.61 8.94
C LYS A 73 8.68 -9.72 7.52
N PRO A 74 9.47 -10.77 7.23
CA PRO A 74 9.93 -11.02 5.87
C PRO A 74 8.78 -11.17 4.87
N PHE A 75 9.02 -10.81 3.62
CA PHE A 75 8.16 -11.22 2.51
C PHE A 75 8.09 -12.76 2.48
N PRO A 76 6.91 -13.34 2.20
CA PRO A 76 6.77 -14.78 2.04
C PRO A 76 7.69 -15.34 0.96
N ASP A 77 7.95 -16.64 1.05
CA ASP A 77 8.68 -17.35 0.01
C ASP A 77 7.96 -17.24 -1.35
N LYS A 78 8.73 -17.32 -2.44
CA LYS A 78 8.24 -17.20 -3.83
C LYS A 78 7.50 -15.89 -4.14
N THR A 79 7.91 -14.79 -3.50
CA THR A 79 7.41 -13.45 -3.84
C THR A 79 8.29 -12.85 -4.94
N LYS A 80 8.05 -13.28 -6.19
CA LYS A 80 8.78 -12.83 -7.38
C LYS A 80 7.84 -12.25 -8.42
N GLY A 81 8.22 -11.15 -9.06
CA GLY A 81 7.37 -10.47 -10.04
C GLY A 81 7.68 -8.99 -10.18
N PHE A 82 6.66 -8.18 -10.43
CA PHE A 82 6.81 -6.78 -10.83
C PHE A 82 6.13 -5.82 -9.85
N LEU A 83 6.80 -4.70 -9.57
CA LEU A 83 6.14 -3.53 -9.01
C LEU A 83 5.39 -2.81 -10.12
N TYR A 84 4.17 -2.35 -9.83
CA TYR A 84 3.38 -1.60 -10.80
C TYR A 84 2.51 -0.55 -10.13
N TYR A 85 2.19 0.51 -10.86
CA TYR A 85 1.26 1.54 -10.45
C TYR A 85 -0.17 1.13 -10.83
N TRP A 86 -1.09 1.30 -9.90
CA TRP A 86 -2.50 1.01 -10.08
C TRP A 86 -3.32 2.21 -9.62
N THR A 87 -4.30 2.59 -10.42
CA THR A 87 -5.37 3.50 -10.03
C THR A 87 -6.68 3.01 -10.68
N HIS A 88 -7.81 3.32 -10.06
CA HIS A 88 -9.11 3.00 -10.65
C HIS A 88 -9.63 4.24 -11.40
N PRO A 89 -10.23 4.10 -12.60
CA PRO A 89 -10.76 5.24 -13.36
C PRO A 89 -11.77 6.09 -12.58
N ASP A 90 -12.60 5.45 -11.77
CA ASP A 90 -13.59 6.14 -10.92
C ASP A 90 -13.01 6.79 -9.65
N LEU A 91 -11.76 6.51 -9.30
CA LEU A 91 -11.14 7.07 -8.10
C LEU A 91 -10.41 8.39 -8.44
N PRO A 92 -10.31 9.33 -7.48
CA PRO A 92 -9.47 10.50 -7.66
C PRO A 92 -8.03 10.11 -8.00
N PRO A 93 -7.31 10.88 -8.84
CA PRO A 93 -5.91 10.61 -9.17
C PRO A 93 -4.99 10.50 -7.95
N THR A 94 -5.36 11.14 -6.84
CA THR A 94 -4.66 11.07 -5.55
C THR A 94 -4.72 9.68 -4.88
N SER A 95 -5.65 8.82 -5.31
CA SER A 95 -5.92 7.50 -4.71
C SER A 95 -5.10 6.36 -5.33
N GLY A 96 -4.22 6.67 -6.29
CA GLY A 96 -3.36 5.66 -6.89
C GLY A 96 -2.34 5.07 -5.92
N GLN A 97 -1.77 3.94 -6.31
CA GLN A 97 -0.95 3.12 -5.42
C GLN A 97 0.03 2.24 -6.20
N ILE A 98 1.19 2.00 -5.60
CA ILE A 98 2.13 0.98 -6.07
C ILE A 98 1.73 -0.35 -5.45
N ARG A 99 1.56 -1.36 -6.28
CA ARG A 99 1.30 -2.76 -5.91
C ARG A 99 2.43 -3.66 -6.38
N PHE A 100 2.39 -4.91 -5.96
CA PHE A 100 3.32 -5.95 -6.43
C PHE A 100 2.53 -7.10 -7.04
N ARG A 101 2.81 -7.45 -8.29
CA ARG A 101 2.21 -8.58 -8.99
C ARG A 101 3.19 -9.73 -9.04
N ILE A 102 2.79 -10.89 -8.52
CA ILE A 102 3.55 -12.13 -8.61
C ILE A 102 3.29 -12.76 -9.98
N THR A 103 4.37 -13.05 -10.70
CA THR A 103 4.36 -13.71 -12.02
C THR A 103 5.20 -14.98 -11.97
N LYS A 104 4.97 -15.90 -12.92
CA LYS A 104 5.72 -17.16 -13.00
C LYS A 104 7.16 -16.93 -13.47
N THR A 105 7.33 -16.03 -14.44
CA THR A 105 8.63 -15.71 -15.01
C THR A 105 8.89 -14.21 -15.03
N GLN A 106 10.09 -13.83 -15.45
CA GLN A 106 10.48 -12.44 -15.73
C GLN A 106 9.96 -11.90 -17.06
N ASN A 107 9.14 -12.65 -17.80
CA ASN A 107 8.50 -12.18 -19.02
C ASN A 107 7.35 -11.21 -18.68
N PRO A 108 7.36 -9.96 -19.17
CA PRO A 108 6.24 -9.02 -19.00
C PRO A 108 4.90 -9.55 -19.48
N GLU A 109 4.86 -10.40 -20.51
CA GLU A 109 3.62 -11.01 -21.02
C GLU A 109 2.89 -11.88 -19.97
N ASP A 110 3.61 -12.37 -18.94
CA ASP A 110 3.01 -13.12 -17.83
C ASP A 110 2.27 -12.20 -16.83
N PHE A 111 2.33 -10.86 -17.01
CA PHE A 111 1.80 -9.91 -16.04
C PHE A 111 0.30 -10.05 -15.84
N ASP A 112 -0.48 -10.15 -16.91
CA ASP A 112 -1.95 -10.26 -16.84
C ASP A 112 -2.41 -11.60 -16.25
N GLY A 113 -1.65 -12.68 -16.50
CA GLY A 113 -1.87 -13.99 -15.86
C GLY A 113 -1.32 -14.08 -14.44
N GLY A 114 -0.65 -13.04 -13.95
CA GLY A 114 -0.13 -12.95 -12.60
C GLY A 114 -1.21 -12.70 -11.55
N ARG A 115 -0.82 -12.76 -10.28
CA ARG A 115 -1.71 -12.44 -9.15
C ARG A 115 -1.13 -11.34 -8.29
N ASP A 116 -1.98 -10.50 -7.74
CA ASP A 116 -1.50 -9.52 -6.76
C ASP A 116 -0.93 -10.21 -5.52
N PHE A 117 0.20 -9.70 -5.06
CA PHE A 117 0.75 -10.07 -3.77
C PHE A 117 -0.16 -9.49 -2.68
N CYS A 118 -0.74 -10.35 -1.85
CA CYS A 118 -1.70 -9.95 -0.82
C CYS A 118 -1.10 -10.04 0.58
N ARG A 119 -1.66 -9.22 1.48
CA ARG A 119 -1.49 -9.36 2.92
C ARG A 119 -2.23 -10.61 3.42
N PRO A 120 -1.99 -11.06 4.67
CA PRO A 120 -2.72 -12.20 5.24
C PRO A 120 -4.25 -12.00 5.24
N SER A 121 -4.72 -10.76 5.17
CA SER A 121 -6.12 -10.40 5.06
C SER A 121 -6.72 -10.59 3.66
N GLY A 122 -5.95 -11.09 2.68
CA GLY A 122 -6.38 -11.22 1.28
C GLY A 122 -6.32 -9.92 0.47
N ILE A 123 -6.10 -8.78 1.11
CA ILE A 123 -6.02 -7.47 0.47
C ILE A 123 -4.69 -7.34 -0.28
N PRO A 124 -4.69 -6.91 -1.56
CA PRO A 124 -3.49 -6.53 -2.29
C PRO A 124 -2.59 -5.62 -1.46
N TRP A 125 -1.34 -6.06 -1.32
CA TRP A 125 -0.29 -5.27 -0.74
C TRP A 125 -0.05 -4.04 -1.60
N HIS A 126 0.06 -2.88 -0.96
CA HIS A 126 0.26 -1.62 -1.67
C HIS A 126 0.99 -0.57 -0.83
N SER A 127 1.51 0.45 -1.53
CA SER A 127 1.96 1.73 -0.99
C SER A 127 1.21 2.85 -1.70
N THR A 128 0.46 3.66 -0.97
CA THR A 128 -0.37 4.73 -1.55
C THR A 128 0.49 5.87 -2.09
N LEU A 129 0.01 6.51 -3.17
CA LEU A 129 0.64 7.70 -3.74
C LEU A 129 0.79 8.80 -2.69
N ALA A 130 -0.24 8.99 -1.86
CA ALA A 130 -0.21 9.88 -0.70
C ALA A 130 1.01 9.64 0.21
N TYR A 131 1.23 8.40 0.64
CA TYR A 131 2.38 8.08 1.48
C TYR A 131 3.71 8.40 0.78
N LEU A 132 3.81 8.11 -0.51
CA LEU A 132 5.01 8.37 -1.31
C LEU A 132 5.27 9.88 -1.46
N ALA A 133 4.27 10.64 -1.88
CA ALA A 133 4.33 12.09 -2.07
C ALA A 133 4.60 12.85 -0.76
N GLY A 134 4.05 12.38 0.36
CA GLY A 134 4.27 12.96 1.69
C GLY A 134 5.65 12.68 2.30
N ASN A 135 6.47 11.83 1.69
CA ASN A 135 7.74 11.40 2.26
C ASN A 135 8.91 11.68 1.31
N PRO A 136 9.79 12.65 1.64
CA PRO A 136 10.91 13.06 0.76
C PRO A 136 11.84 11.92 0.36
N ASN A 137 11.89 10.83 1.14
CA ASN A 137 12.71 9.68 0.78
C ASN A 137 12.27 9.04 -0.54
N TYR A 138 11.00 9.20 -0.95
CA TYR A 138 10.36 8.64 -2.15
C TYR A 138 10.26 9.65 -3.30
N ALA A 139 10.96 10.78 -3.24
CA ALA A 139 10.97 11.76 -4.33
C ALA A 139 11.30 11.10 -5.68
N GLY A 140 12.35 10.28 -5.75
CA GLY A 140 12.70 9.56 -6.98
C GLY A 140 11.66 8.55 -7.47
N VAL A 141 10.82 8.00 -6.59
CA VAL A 141 9.69 7.15 -7.00
C VAL A 141 8.56 8.02 -7.57
N CYS A 142 8.31 9.19 -6.98
CA CYS A 142 7.33 10.14 -7.52
C CYS A 142 7.79 10.71 -8.87
N ASP A 143 9.08 11.02 -9.02
CA ASP A 143 9.65 11.47 -10.29
C ASP A 143 9.53 10.40 -11.37
N LEU A 144 9.71 9.12 -11.03
CA LEU A 144 9.50 8.00 -11.94
C LEU A 144 8.04 7.95 -12.44
N LEU A 145 7.07 8.08 -11.53
CA LEU A 145 5.64 8.09 -11.88
C LEU A 145 5.27 9.29 -12.78
N VAL A 146 5.84 10.46 -12.51
CA VAL A 146 5.60 11.67 -13.32
C VAL A 146 6.25 11.55 -14.69
N ARG A 147 7.49 11.05 -14.76
CA ARG A 147 8.22 10.83 -16.01
C ARG A 147 7.48 9.88 -16.94
N ASP A 148 6.89 8.83 -16.39
CA ASP A 148 6.15 7.81 -17.16
C ASP A 148 4.70 8.23 -17.45
N GLY A 149 4.28 9.45 -17.08
CA GLY A 149 2.93 9.95 -17.33
C GLY A 149 1.83 9.26 -16.52
N LEU A 150 2.20 8.44 -15.52
CA LEU A 150 1.27 7.71 -14.67
C LEU A 150 0.58 8.63 -13.65
N VAL A 151 1.22 9.75 -13.31
CA VAL A 151 0.73 10.75 -12.36
C VAL A 151 1.18 12.14 -12.82
N THR A 152 0.35 13.16 -12.67
CA THR A 152 0.78 14.55 -12.95
C THR A 152 1.52 15.16 -11.76
N ARG A 153 2.40 16.14 -12.03
CA ARG A 153 3.11 16.86 -10.96
C ARG A 153 2.15 17.55 -9.99
N ASP A 154 1.04 18.08 -10.49
CA ASP A 154 0.02 18.76 -9.68
C ASP A 154 -0.60 17.83 -8.63
N VAL A 155 -0.85 16.56 -8.97
CA VAL A 155 -1.37 15.57 -8.02
C VAL A 155 -0.36 15.31 -6.89
N ILE A 156 0.94 15.26 -7.20
CA ILE A 156 1.99 15.13 -6.17
C ILE A 156 2.01 16.36 -5.26
N GLU A 157 1.93 17.56 -5.83
CA GLU A 157 1.93 18.81 -5.06
C GLU A 157 0.66 18.99 -4.22
N GLN A 158 -0.50 18.48 -4.66
CA GLN A 158 -1.71 18.45 -3.86
C GLN A 158 -1.56 17.61 -2.58
N LEU A 159 -0.76 16.54 -2.63
CA LEU A 159 -0.57 15.61 -1.50
C LEU A 159 0.56 16.04 -0.56
N ARG A 160 1.58 16.74 -1.07
CA ARG A 160 2.75 17.21 -0.30
C ARG A 160 2.41 18.00 0.99
N PRO A 161 1.39 18.88 1.02
CA PRO A 161 0.93 19.57 2.22
C PRO A 161 0.69 18.68 3.44
N PHE A 162 0.24 17.44 3.23
CA PHE A 162 -0.10 16.51 4.31
C PHE A 162 1.09 15.68 4.80
N SER A 163 2.31 15.96 4.32
CA SER A 163 3.53 15.19 4.63
C SER A 163 3.74 14.90 6.13
N LYS A 164 3.49 15.88 7.01
CA LYS A 164 3.59 15.68 8.47
C LYS A 164 2.61 14.61 8.97
N SER A 165 1.33 14.72 8.60
CA SER A 165 0.31 13.73 8.94
C SER A 165 0.61 12.38 8.30
N MET A 166 1.02 12.35 7.04
CA MET A 166 1.33 11.12 6.29
C MET A 166 2.49 10.32 6.90
N ARG A 167 3.46 10.97 7.57
CA ARG A 167 4.53 10.27 8.31
C ARG A 167 4.02 9.44 9.49
N LEU A 168 2.91 9.85 10.08
CA LEU A 168 2.27 9.19 11.23
C LEU A 168 1.27 8.11 10.80
N MET A 169 1.03 7.98 9.50
CA MET A 169 0.00 7.13 8.94
C MET A 169 0.54 5.79 8.44
N PRO A 170 -0.30 4.74 8.40
CA PRO A 170 0.02 3.52 7.68
C PRO A 170 0.26 3.81 6.18
N ARG A 171 1.15 3.05 5.55
CA ARG A 171 1.43 3.15 4.10
C ARG A 171 0.20 2.88 3.22
N GLN A 172 -0.73 2.12 3.78
CA GLN A 172 -1.99 1.71 3.16
C GLN A 172 -3.17 2.62 3.55
N ALA A 173 -2.88 3.83 4.04
CA ALA A 173 -3.93 4.75 4.45
C ALA A 173 -4.72 5.26 3.24
N ILE A 174 -6.05 5.14 3.33
CA ILE A 174 -6.97 5.71 2.35
C ILE A 174 -7.12 7.20 2.67
N ILE A 175 -6.81 8.07 1.70
CA ILE A 175 -6.94 9.52 1.83
C ILE A 175 -8.16 9.98 1.05
N LEU A 176 -9.01 10.75 1.70
CA LEU A 176 -10.15 11.43 1.09
C LEU A 176 -9.85 12.93 1.12
N THR A 177 -9.92 13.58 -0.04
CA THR A 177 -9.78 15.03 -0.17
C THR A 177 -11.12 15.74 0.05
N SER A 178 -12.22 15.04 -0.25
CA SER A 178 -13.59 15.48 -0.03
C SER A 178 -14.42 14.36 0.60
N PRO A 179 -15.44 14.67 1.42
CA PRO A 179 -16.38 13.66 1.92
C PRO A 179 -17.14 12.90 0.82
N GLY A 180 -17.25 13.49 -0.38
CA GLY A 180 -17.87 12.85 -1.54
C GLY A 180 -16.95 11.91 -2.31
N ASP A 181 -15.65 11.85 -1.96
CA ASP A 181 -14.71 10.99 -2.67
C ASP A 181 -15.09 9.52 -2.48
N MET A 182 -15.13 8.79 -3.59
CA MET A 182 -15.19 7.34 -3.54
C MET A 182 -13.85 6.80 -3.04
N PHE A 183 -13.91 5.66 -2.34
CA PHE A 183 -12.72 4.99 -1.87
C PHE A 183 -12.86 3.48 -1.87
N PRO A 184 -11.73 2.78 -2.05
CA PRO A 184 -11.74 1.33 -2.09
C PRO A 184 -11.88 0.71 -0.70
N ILE A 185 -12.72 -0.30 -0.59
CA ILE A 185 -12.74 -1.25 0.52
C ILE A 185 -12.71 -2.68 -0.02
N TYR A 186 -12.18 -3.60 0.79
CA TYR A 186 -12.29 -5.03 0.53
C TYR A 186 -13.30 -5.60 1.52
N LEU A 187 -14.33 -6.29 1.05
CA LEU A 187 -15.33 -6.94 1.90
C LEU A 187 -15.01 -8.42 2.01
N PRO A 188 -15.21 -9.08 3.17
CA PRO A 188 -15.75 -8.53 4.41
C PRO A 188 -14.64 -8.03 5.35
N MET A 189 -14.11 -6.82 5.14
CA MET A 189 -13.33 -6.15 6.19
C MET A 189 -14.25 -5.58 7.26
N HIS A 190 -13.93 -5.84 8.52
CA HIS A 190 -14.72 -5.35 9.65
C HIS A 190 -14.36 -3.95 10.11
N ASN A 191 -13.13 -3.51 9.86
CA ASN A 191 -12.64 -2.20 10.27
C ASN A 191 -11.82 -1.57 9.14
N VAL A 192 -12.19 -0.37 8.73
CA VAL A 192 -11.46 0.41 7.72
C VAL A 192 -11.09 1.75 8.34
N ALA A 193 -9.83 2.17 8.19
CA ALA A 193 -9.42 3.51 8.58
C ALA A 193 -9.25 4.36 7.33
N VAL A 194 -9.99 5.47 7.26
CA VAL A 194 -9.84 6.49 6.21
C VAL A 194 -9.35 7.80 6.84
N TYR A 195 -8.73 8.64 6.03
CA TYR A 195 -8.11 9.87 6.48
C TYR A 195 -8.63 11.01 5.61
N LEU A 196 -9.51 11.81 6.20
CA LEU A 196 -10.20 12.88 5.51
C LEU A 196 -9.43 14.19 5.71
N ALA A 197 -9.13 14.89 4.62
CA ALA A 197 -8.61 16.24 4.67
C ALA A 197 -9.59 17.17 5.41
N SER A 198 -9.07 17.92 6.37
CA SER A 198 -9.88 18.96 7.02
C SER A 198 -10.24 20.05 6.01
N PRO A 199 -11.50 20.54 6.01
CA PRO A 199 -11.84 21.74 5.27
C PRO A 199 -11.02 22.94 5.77
N GLY A 200 -10.51 23.78 4.86
CA GLY A 200 -9.77 25.00 5.18
C GLY A 200 -8.23 24.88 5.05
N GLU A 201 -7.51 25.92 5.47
CA GLU A 201 -6.04 26.02 5.32
C GLU A 201 -5.25 25.05 6.20
N SER A 202 -5.94 24.41 7.16
CA SER A 202 -5.35 23.40 8.03
C SER A 202 -5.06 22.14 7.21
N LYS A 203 -3.81 22.00 6.76
CA LYS A 203 -3.23 20.85 6.04
C LYS A 203 -3.16 19.57 6.90
N GLN A 204 -4.19 19.30 7.70
CA GLN A 204 -4.30 18.19 8.63
C GLN A 204 -5.27 17.13 8.10
N LEU A 205 -4.95 15.87 8.40
CA LEU A 205 -5.80 14.72 8.11
C LEU A 205 -6.47 14.23 9.38
N ARG A 206 -7.79 14.01 9.32
CA ARG A 206 -8.59 13.44 10.41
C ARG A 206 -8.81 11.97 10.14
N ARG A 207 -8.48 11.12 11.12
CA ARG A 207 -8.67 9.68 10.99
C ARG A 207 -10.10 9.32 11.35
N ILE A 208 -10.77 8.62 10.45
CA ILE A 208 -12.11 8.07 10.65
C ILE A 208 -11.97 6.56 10.61
N ASN A 209 -12.30 5.90 11.73
CA ASN A 209 -12.42 4.45 11.78
C ASN A 209 -13.87 4.07 11.47
N ILE A 210 -14.05 3.27 10.44
CA ILE A 210 -15.32 2.72 9.97
C ILE A 210 -15.41 1.27 10.47
N SER A 211 -16.44 0.96 11.25
CA SER A 211 -16.76 -0.39 11.71
C SER A 211 -17.96 -0.93 10.94
N LEU A 212 -17.73 -2.11 10.35
CA LEU A 212 -18.67 -2.87 9.53
C LEU A 212 -19.14 -4.15 10.24
N LYS A 213 -18.74 -4.37 11.50
CA LYS A 213 -18.97 -5.61 12.25
C LYS A 213 -20.43 -6.00 12.45
N ASN A 214 -21.32 -5.02 12.61
CA ASN A 214 -22.72 -5.27 12.97
C ASN A 214 -23.65 -5.28 11.74
N ASN A 215 -23.10 -5.52 10.55
CA ASN A 215 -23.87 -5.47 9.32
C ASN A 215 -23.86 -6.85 8.66
N GLU A 216 -24.93 -7.61 8.92
CA GLU A 216 -25.11 -8.99 8.42
C GLU A 216 -25.04 -9.07 6.89
N GLU A 217 -25.42 -8.00 6.18
CA GLU A 217 -25.34 -7.96 4.71
C GLU A 217 -23.90 -8.00 4.20
N ILE A 218 -22.92 -7.56 4.99
CA ILE A 218 -21.50 -7.55 4.58
C ILE A 218 -20.94 -8.97 4.51
N HIS A 219 -21.45 -9.88 5.33
CA HIS A 219 -21.06 -11.29 5.31
C HIS A 219 -21.54 -12.02 4.05
N LYS A 220 -22.49 -11.44 3.29
CA LYS A 220 -22.95 -11.98 2.01
C LYS A 220 -21.97 -11.74 0.86
N PHE A 221 -20.92 -10.93 1.06
CA PHE A 221 -19.90 -10.65 0.04
C PHE A 221 -18.71 -11.61 0.17
N GLU A 222 -18.45 -12.36 -0.91
CA GLU A 222 -17.27 -13.23 -1.04
C GLU A 222 -16.03 -12.45 -1.49
N GLN A 223 -15.24 -11.92 -0.54
CA GLN A 223 -13.93 -11.29 -0.82
C GLN A 223 -13.95 -10.29 -2.00
N VAL A 224 -14.84 -9.31 -1.93
CA VAL A 224 -15.12 -8.40 -3.05
C VAL A 224 -14.40 -7.06 -2.86
N PHE A 225 -13.78 -6.57 -3.92
CA PHE A 225 -13.35 -5.18 -4.02
C PHE A 225 -14.54 -4.28 -4.34
N ALA A 226 -14.82 -3.29 -3.49
CA ALA A 226 -15.92 -2.37 -3.69
C ALA A 226 -15.43 -0.92 -3.56
N LEU A 227 -15.98 -0.03 -4.39
CA LEU A 227 -15.87 1.41 -4.23
C LEU A 227 -17.08 1.90 -3.44
N VAL A 228 -16.79 2.55 -2.32
CA VAL A 228 -17.80 3.11 -1.44
C VAL A 228 -17.64 4.61 -1.29
N GLN A 229 -18.73 5.27 -0.94
CA GLN A 229 -18.76 6.70 -0.63
C GLN A 229 -19.65 6.97 0.58
N PHE A 230 -19.43 8.10 1.23
CA PHE A 230 -20.33 8.59 2.28
C PHE A 230 -21.56 9.26 1.67
N LEU A 231 -22.75 9.01 2.24
CA LEU A 231 -24.02 9.54 1.72
C LEU A 231 -24.55 10.80 2.40
N ARG A 232 -24.14 11.11 3.63
CA ARG A 232 -24.68 12.24 4.40
C ARG A 232 -23.59 13.01 5.14
N PRO A 233 -23.00 14.06 4.53
CA PRO A 233 -22.06 14.95 5.22
C PRO A 233 -22.76 16.08 6.01
N LYS A 234 -24.07 16.32 5.83
CA LYS A 234 -24.71 17.61 6.13
C LYS A 234 -25.17 17.88 7.57
N LYS A 235 -24.95 17.01 8.57
CA LYS A 235 -25.13 17.41 9.99
C LYS A 235 -24.20 16.66 10.93
N TYR A 236 -23.16 17.37 11.37
CA TYR A 236 -22.21 17.00 12.41
C TYR A 236 -22.80 17.17 13.83
N GLU A 237 -24.07 16.82 14.03
CA GLU A 237 -24.74 17.05 15.31
C GLU A 237 -24.43 15.91 16.30
N ARG A 238 -23.57 16.27 17.26
CA ARG A 238 -23.40 15.71 18.61
C ARG A 238 -23.39 14.18 18.75
N ASN A 239 -22.17 13.71 19.04
CA ASN A 239 -21.84 12.57 19.90
C ASN A 239 -22.14 11.14 19.45
N ASN A 240 -22.74 10.86 18.29
CA ASN A 240 -22.73 9.50 17.71
C ASN A 240 -22.79 9.56 16.17
N TRP A 241 -21.63 9.45 15.52
CA TRP A 241 -21.52 9.43 14.06
C TRP A 241 -22.04 8.10 13.47
N VAL A 242 -23.14 8.14 12.72
CA VAL A 242 -23.62 7.04 11.85
C VAL A 242 -23.60 7.48 10.39
N PRO A 243 -22.44 7.47 9.72
CA PRO A 243 -22.42 7.73 8.29
C PRO A 243 -22.92 6.49 7.55
N HIS A 244 -23.88 6.70 6.65
CA HIS A 244 -24.29 5.70 5.69
C HIS A 244 -23.20 5.60 4.61
N LEU A 245 -22.69 4.38 4.39
CA LEU A 245 -21.86 4.07 3.24
C LEU A 245 -22.75 3.55 2.11
N ARG A 246 -22.48 3.99 0.89
CA ARG A 246 -23.06 3.41 -0.31
C ARG A 246 -21.98 2.65 -1.05
N ILE A 247 -22.28 1.41 -1.46
CA ILE A 247 -21.53 0.78 -2.55
C ILE A 247 -21.91 1.52 -3.83
N ALA A 248 -20.99 2.36 -4.29
CA ALA A 248 -21.15 3.14 -5.52
C ALA A 248 -20.88 2.27 -6.75
N HIS A 249 -19.87 1.40 -6.64
CA HIS A 249 -19.44 0.50 -7.72
C HIS A 249 -18.75 -0.75 -7.16
N VAL A 250 -18.94 -1.88 -7.82
CA VAL A 250 -18.17 -3.12 -7.59
C VAL A 250 -17.48 -3.46 -8.90
N PRO A 251 -16.18 -3.20 -9.03
CA PRO A 251 -15.42 -3.57 -10.23
C PRO A 251 -15.43 -5.09 -10.38
N SER A 252 -16.34 -5.59 -11.20
CA SER A 252 -16.49 -7.01 -11.45
C SER A 252 -15.37 -7.51 -12.35
N LEU A 253 -14.63 -8.53 -11.89
CA LEU A 253 -13.87 -9.43 -12.76
C LEU A 253 -14.50 -10.84 -12.84
N LEU A 254 -15.54 -11.16 -12.05
CA LEU A 254 -16.03 -12.55 -11.94
C LEU A 254 -17.56 -12.76 -11.90
N LYS A 255 -18.41 -11.74 -11.68
CA LYS A 255 -19.88 -11.93 -11.65
C LYS A 255 -20.62 -10.69 -12.21
N PRO A 256 -21.76 -10.86 -12.90
CA PRO A 256 -22.49 -9.76 -13.55
C PRO A 256 -22.99 -8.71 -12.53
N HIS A 257 -23.04 -7.45 -12.97
CA HIS A 257 -23.49 -6.28 -12.19
C HIS A 257 -24.88 -6.45 -11.55
N SER A 258 -25.73 -7.33 -12.11
CA SER A 258 -27.07 -7.65 -11.59
C SER A 258 -27.05 -8.35 -10.22
N MET A 259 -25.92 -8.92 -9.80
CA MET A 259 -25.84 -9.68 -8.54
C MET A 259 -25.51 -8.79 -7.32
N TYR A 260 -24.98 -7.58 -7.54
CA TYR A 260 -24.63 -6.62 -6.50
C TYR A 260 -25.22 -5.24 -6.82
N PRO A 261 -26.53 -5.03 -6.66
CA PRO A 261 -27.14 -3.73 -6.91
C PRO A 261 -26.50 -2.66 -6.02
N ARG A 262 -26.57 -1.39 -6.43
CA ARG A 262 -26.23 -0.25 -5.55
C ARG A 262 -26.97 -0.45 -4.23
N ARG A 263 -26.19 -0.62 -3.16
CA ARG A 263 -26.71 -0.91 -1.83
C ARG A 263 -26.12 0.07 -0.84
N ASP A 264 -26.98 0.55 0.03
CA ASP A 264 -26.64 1.42 1.13
C ASP A 264 -26.50 0.54 2.37
N PHE A 265 -25.42 0.76 3.13
CA PHE A 265 -25.09 0.02 4.33
C PHE A 265 -24.89 0.99 5.48
N ILE A 266 -25.42 0.63 6.65
CA ILE A 266 -25.10 1.34 7.87
C ILE A 266 -23.69 0.95 8.28
N ALA A 267 -22.84 1.95 8.49
CA ALA A 267 -21.50 1.79 9.03
C ALA A 267 -21.35 2.67 10.27
N TRP A 268 -20.77 2.11 11.33
CA TRP A 268 -20.50 2.87 12.54
C TRP A 268 -19.16 3.58 12.40
N CYS A 269 -19.11 4.90 12.56
CA CYS A 269 -17.84 5.63 12.44
C CYS A 269 -17.43 6.32 13.73
N LYS A 270 -16.13 6.26 14.00
CA LYS A 270 -15.50 6.96 15.11
C LYS A 270 -14.35 7.82 14.59
N GLU A 271 -14.45 9.12 14.80
CA GLU A 271 -13.42 10.10 14.44
C GLU A 271 -12.35 10.18 15.53
N PHE A 272 -11.09 10.26 15.10
CA PHE A 272 -9.93 10.50 15.94
C PHE A 272 -9.18 11.70 15.38
N ARG A 273 -9.01 12.73 16.22
CA ARG A 273 -8.11 13.84 15.92
C ARG A 273 -6.69 13.42 16.32
N TYR A 274 -5.73 13.55 15.41
CA TYR A 274 -4.33 13.52 15.83
C TYR A 274 -4.06 14.83 16.57
N ALA A 275 -3.62 14.73 17.82
CA ALA A 275 -3.01 15.83 18.54
C ALA A 275 -1.63 16.15 17.94
#